data_AF-G2FS16-F1
#
_entry.id   AF-G2FS16-F1
#
_cell.length_a   1.000
_cell.length_b   1.000
_cell.length_c   1.000
_cell.angle_alpha   90.00
_cell.angle_beta   90.00
_cell.angle_gamma   90.00
#
_symmetry.space_group_name_H-M   'P 1'
#
loop_
_entity.id
_entity.type
_entity.pdbx_description
1 polymer ?
#
loop_
_entity_poly.entity_id
_entity_poly.type
_entity_poly.pdbx_seq_one_letter_code
_entity_poly.pdbx_strand_id
1 'polypeptide(L)'
;MRELGLDFGTLPTGKYNAVTDMPGVTAIATASGGSVPEGNVGAGVGMITMAYKSGVGTCSRNIKNSLGTWTLGVLMVCNFGEREDLIIKGIPFSRMFPVNEAPTHRNSNITIIATDAPLTCPQLKRLAKRPPLGLSRVGNICRWGCGNIEMAFSNYPWIHPQAKPLIIDNAEFLDPFIMAVSDASEEACLNSLFQAETMVGVDNQVREKIPVEQIITYLKNSNRLR
;
A
#
# COMPACT_ATOMS: atom_id res chain seq x y z
N MET A 1 -28.39 12.27 4.13
CA MET A 1 -28.91 11.76 5.43
C MET A 1 -29.15 12.89 6.42
N ARG A 2 -28.14 13.68 6.82
CA ARG A 2 -28.38 14.88 7.65
C ARG A 2 -29.17 15.97 6.93
N GLU A 3 -28.91 16.14 5.63
CA GLU A 3 -29.75 16.96 4.73
C GLU A 3 -31.22 16.45 4.63
N LEU A 4 -31.45 15.21 5.04
CA LEU A 4 -32.78 14.60 5.14
C LEU A 4 -33.35 14.66 6.57
N GLY A 5 -32.68 15.39 7.49
CA GLY A 5 -33.08 15.53 8.89
C GLY A 5 -32.73 14.33 9.80
N LEU A 6 -31.91 13.39 9.34
CA LEU A 6 -31.54 12.20 10.12
C LEU A 6 -30.19 12.41 10.83
N ASP A 7 -30.23 12.54 12.15
CA ASP A 7 -29.06 12.59 13.04
C ASP A 7 -28.83 11.23 13.75
N PHE A 8 -27.57 10.86 13.94
CA PHE A 8 -27.16 9.59 14.54
C PHE A 8 -26.07 9.80 15.59
N GLY A 9 -26.19 9.08 16.71
CA GLY A 9 -25.28 9.17 17.84
C GLY A 9 -25.64 10.28 18.82
N THR A 10 -25.06 10.22 20.01
CA THR A 10 -25.28 11.20 21.09
C THR A 10 -24.19 12.27 21.16
N LEU A 11 -23.09 12.07 20.43
CA LEU A 11 -21.95 12.99 20.40
C LEU A 11 -21.99 13.85 19.13
N PRO A 12 -21.62 15.14 19.22
CA PRO A 12 -21.55 16.01 18.05
C PRO A 12 -20.47 15.53 17.08
N THR A 13 -20.67 15.82 15.80
CA THR A 13 -19.75 15.44 14.73
C THR A 13 -18.45 16.23 14.83
N GLY A 14 -17.34 15.61 14.42
CA GLY A 14 -16.04 16.29 14.40
C GLY A 14 -16.05 17.51 13.48
N LYS A 15 -15.31 18.56 13.88
CA LYS A 15 -15.17 19.83 13.13
C LYS A 15 -14.81 19.66 11.64
N TYR A 16 -14.09 18.57 11.31
CA TYR A 16 -13.57 18.27 9.97
C TYR A 16 -14.17 17.00 9.36
N ASN A 17 -15.47 16.75 9.55
CA ASN A 17 -16.21 15.60 9.02
C ASN A 17 -16.33 15.57 7.47
N ALA A 18 -15.27 15.90 6.75
CA ALA A 18 -15.25 16.13 5.31
C ALA A 18 -15.31 14.85 4.46
N VAL A 19 -15.13 13.66 5.06
CA VAL A 19 -15.16 12.38 4.32
C VAL A 19 -16.59 11.98 3.92
N THR A 20 -17.60 12.34 4.72
CA THR A 20 -19.02 12.00 4.44
C THR A 20 -19.77 13.11 3.73
N ASP A 21 -19.27 14.34 3.84
CA ASP A 21 -19.97 15.56 3.42
C ASP A 21 -19.45 16.08 2.07
N MET A 22 -18.67 15.26 1.34
CA MET A 22 -18.31 15.51 -0.06
C MET A 22 -19.50 15.17 -0.97
N PRO A 23 -20.05 16.13 -1.73
CA PRO A 23 -21.06 15.84 -2.75
C PRO A 23 -20.53 14.80 -3.74
N GLY A 24 -21.23 13.67 -3.87
CA GLY A 24 -20.83 12.60 -4.78
C GLY A 24 -19.63 11.80 -4.29
N VAL A 25 -19.72 11.14 -3.12
CA VAL A 25 -18.84 10.00 -2.79
C VAL A 25 -19.01 8.94 -3.90
N THR A 26 -18.21 9.06 -4.94
CA THR A 26 -18.32 8.30 -6.20
C THR A 26 -17.39 7.12 -6.23
N ALA A 27 -16.56 6.88 -5.21
CA ALA A 27 -15.51 5.86 -5.24
C ALA A 27 -16.03 4.48 -5.66
N ILE A 28 -17.22 4.10 -5.17
CA ILE A 28 -17.90 2.85 -5.58
C ILE A 28 -18.38 2.96 -7.04
N ALA A 29 -19.00 4.08 -7.43
CA ALA A 29 -19.55 4.30 -8.77
C ALA A 29 -18.47 4.44 -9.86
N THR A 30 -17.25 4.88 -9.52
CA THR A 30 -16.13 5.05 -10.45
C THR A 30 -15.15 3.89 -10.44
N ALA A 31 -15.40 2.86 -9.63
CA ALA A 31 -14.55 1.67 -9.58
C ALA A 31 -14.53 0.99 -10.96
N SER A 32 -13.34 0.81 -11.51
CA SER A 32 -13.12 0.20 -12.81
C SER A 32 -11.84 -0.65 -12.80
N GLY A 33 -11.75 -1.59 -13.74
CA GLY A 33 -10.51 -2.33 -13.99
C GLY A 33 -9.51 -1.51 -14.82
N GLY A 34 -8.30 -2.04 -14.98
CA GLY A 34 -7.23 -1.39 -15.75
C GLY A 34 -6.21 -0.68 -14.87
N SER A 35 -5.66 0.42 -15.36
CA SER A 35 -4.67 1.20 -14.63
C SER A 35 -5.28 1.85 -13.39
N VAL A 36 -4.59 1.76 -12.26
CA VAL A 36 -4.99 2.35 -10.99
C VAL A 36 -4.17 3.61 -10.77
N PRO A 37 -4.81 4.79 -10.52
CA PRO A 37 -4.09 5.99 -10.14
C PRO A 37 -3.30 5.80 -8.82
N GLU A 38 -2.12 6.38 -8.75
CA GLU A 38 -1.18 6.27 -7.61
C GLU A 38 -0.77 7.65 -7.08
N GLY A 39 -0.10 7.67 -5.91
CA GLY A 39 0.30 8.89 -5.23
C GLY A 39 -0.88 9.56 -4.50
N ASN A 40 -1.07 10.85 -4.73
CA ASN A 40 -1.97 11.72 -3.96
C ASN A 40 -3.45 11.58 -4.35
N VAL A 41 -3.99 10.37 -4.34
CA VAL A 41 -5.35 10.07 -4.81
C VAL A 41 -6.18 9.32 -3.77
N GLY A 42 -7.49 9.54 -3.76
CA GLY A 42 -8.41 8.88 -2.82
C GLY A 42 -7.96 9.02 -1.36
N ALA A 43 -7.87 7.89 -0.66
CA ALA A 43 -7.38 7.87 0.73
C ALA A 43 -5.89 8.28 0.86
N GLY A 44 -5.12 8.24 -0.22
CA GLY A 44 -3.70 8.62 -0.24
C GLY A 44 -3.43 10.13 -0.21
N VAL A 45 -4.45 10.97 -0.44
CA VAL A 45 -4.29 12.43 -0.56
C VAL A 45 -3.51 13.02 0.62
N GLY A 46 -3.84 12.66 1.86
CA GLY A 46 -3.22 13.22 3.06
C GLY A 46 -2.02 12.43 3.60
N MET A 47 -1.55 11.40 2.90
CA MET A 47 -0.60 10.44 3.45
C MET A 47 0.86 10.84 3.25
N ILE A 48 1.70 10.41 4.19
CA ILE A 48 3.14 10.71 4.29
C ILE A 48 3.90 9.42 4.61
N THR A 49 4.94 9.11 3.84
CA THR A 49 5.81 7.94 4.08
C THR A 49 7.26 8.35 4.03
N MET A 50 8.06 7.92 5.01
CA MET A 50 9.47 8.31 5.17
C MET A 50 9.67 9.83 5.08
N ALA A 51 8.73 10.58 5.66
CA ALA A 51 8.60 12.04 5.64
C ALA A 51 8.39 12.73 4.28
N TYR A 52 8.41 11.99 3.18
CA TYR A 52 7.99 12.47 1.87
C TYR A 52 6.48 12.34 1.68
N LYS A 53 5.95 13.09 0.72
CA LYS A 53 4.60 12.84 0.24
C LYS A 53 4.49 11.43 -0.33
N SER A 54 3.41 10.74 0.03
CA SER A 54 3.06 9.41 -0.45
C SER A 54 1.56 9.31 -0.70
N GLY A 55 1.05 8.10 -0.92
CA GLY A 55 -0.38 7.84 -0.91
C GLY A 55 -0.71 6.43 -1.36
N VAL A 56 -1.50 6.32 -2.43
CA VAL A 56 -1.87 5.03 -3.00
C VAL A 56 -0.71 4.48 -3.83
N GLY A 57 -0.42 3.19 -3.68
CA GLY A 57 0.50 2.49 -4.56
C GLY A 57 0.00 1.08 -4.85
N THR A 58 0.30 0.57 -6.04
CA THR A 58 -0.13 -0.75 -6.49
C THR A 58 0.99 -1.48 -7.20
N CYS A 59 0.95 -2.80 -7.17
CA CYS A 59 1.83 -3.66 -7.95
C CYS A 59 1.19 -5.03 -8.15
N SER A 60 1.60 -5.76 -9.19
CA SER A 60 1.20 -7.16 -9.39
C SER A 60 2.37 -8.04 -9.79
N ARG A 61 2.19 -9.35 -9.58
CA ARG A 61 3.11 -10.40 -10.02
C ARG A 61 2.32 -11.52 -10.68
N ASN A 62 2.85 -12.01 -11.79
CA ASN A 62 2.45 -13.29 -12.35
C ASN A 62 3.29 -14.39 -11.70
N ILE A 63 2.61 -15.37 -11.13
CA ILE A 63 3.19 -16.47 -10.37
C ILE A 63 3.00 -17.73 -11.20
N LYS A 64 4.10 -18.36 -11.57
CA LYS A 64 4.09 -19.66 -12.25
C LYS A 64 4.59 -20.72 -11.28
N ASN A 65 3.81 -21.77 -11.07
CA ASN A 65 4.19 -22.93 -10.27
C ASN A 65 3.71 -24.23 -10.92
N SER A 66 3.88 -25.35 -10.23
CA SER A 66 3.53 -26.70 -10.72
C SER A 66 2.06 -26.89 -11.08
N LEU A 67 1.17 -26.00 -10.62
CA LEU A 67 -0.28 -26.13 -10.81
C LEU A 67 -0.88 -25.11 -11.78
N GLY A 68 -0.11 -24.14 -12.25
CA GLY A 68 -0.58 -23.17 -13.22
C GLY A 68 0.12 -21.83 -13.16
N THR A 69 -0.53 -20.85 -13.78
CA THR A 69 -0.14 -19.44 -13.73
C THR A 69 -1.26 -18.66 -13.06
N TRP A 70 -0.88 -17.83 -12.11
CA TRP A 70 -1.78 -17.06 -11.26
C TRP A 70 -1.33 -15.60 -11.24
N THR A 71 -2.24 -14.69 -10.96
CA THR A 71 -1.95 -13.28 -10.72
C THR A 71 -2.15 -12.96 -9.24
N LEU A 72 -1.20 -12.20 -8.68
CA LEU A 72 -1.31 -11.60 -7.35
C LEU A 72 -1.12 -10.10 -7.48
N GLY A 73 -2.09 -9.33 -6.97
CA GLY A 73 -2.05 -7.87 -6.88
C GLY A 73 -1.94 -7.41 -5.43
N VAL A 74 -1.26 -6.29 -5.23
CA VAL A 74 -1.14 -5.59 -3.95
C VAL A 74 -1.54 -4.13 -4.18
N LEU A 75 -2.46 -3.63 -3.39
CA LEU A 75 -2.85 -2.21 -3.33
C LEU A 75 -2.63 -1.70 -1.91
N MET A 76 -1.98 -0.56 -1.77
CA MET A 76 -1.59 0.01 -0.48
C MET A 76 -1.98 1.47 -0.36
N VAL A 77 -2.27 1.88 0.88
CA VAL A 77 -2.26 3.29 1.29
C VAL A 77 -1.11 3.46 2.28
N CYS A 78 -0.02 4.04 1.82
CA CYS A 78 1.23 4.12 2.56
C CYS A 78 1.29 5.40 3.40
N ASN A 79 1.37 5.26 4.72
CA ASN A 79 1.49 6.39 5.66
C ASN A 79 2.42 6.06 6.83
N PHE A 80 3.68 5.71 6.57
CA PHE A 80 4.55 5.17 7.62
C PHE A 80 6.02 5.55 7.54
N GLY A 81 6.73 5.23 8.62
CA GLY A 81 8.18 5.30 8.70
C GLY A 81 8.73 6.71 8.91
N GLU A 82 10.01 6.76 9.23
CA GLU A 82 10.78 7.98 9.43
C GLU A 82 11.77 8.12 8.29
N ARG A 83 12.16 9.35 7.98
CA ARG A 83 13.07 9.66 6.89
C ARG A 83 14.37 8.85 6.97
N GLU A 84 14.94 8.74 8.17
CA GLU A 84 16.21 8.09 8.48
C GLU A 84 16.25 6.62 8.07
N ASP A 85 15.08 5.99 8.06
CA ASP A 85 14.92 4.56 7.78
C ASP A 85 14.82 4.27 6.26
N LEU A 86 14.63 5.28 5.39
CA LEU A 86 14.40 5.08 3.96
C LEU A 86 15.55 4.31 3.27
N ILE A 87 15.19 3.14 2.75
CA ILE A 87 16.06 2.29 1.94
C ILE A 87 15.43 2.11 0.55
N ILE A 88 16.23 2.19 -0.51
CA ILE A 88 15.80 1.82 -1.87
C ILE A 88 16.89 0.94 -2.48
N LYS A 89 16.52 -0.26 -2.93
CA LYS A 89 17.47 -1.26 -3.48
C LYS A 89 18.66 -1.55 -2.54
N GLY A 90 18.41 -1.55 -1.23
CA GLY A 90 19.43 -1.78 -0.20
C GLY A 90 20.33 -0.58 0.10
N ILE A 91 20.04 0.60 -0.46
CA ILE A 91 20.82 1.83 -0.27
C ILE A 91 20.07 2.75 0.69
N PRO A 92 20.70 3.22 1.79
CA PRO A 92 20.08 4.13 2.74
C PRO A 92 20.05 5.57 2.18
N PHE A 93 19.01 5.89 1.41
CA PHE A 93 18.84 7.20 0.77
C PHE A 93 18.53 8.33 1.74
N SER A 94 18.13 7.99 2.97
CA SER A 94 17.84 8.93 4.04
C SER A 94 18.95 9.96 4.29
N ARG A 95 20.22 9.56 4.10
CA ARG A 95 21.40 10.39 4.36
C ARG A 95 21.82 11.28 3.19
N MET A 96 21.22 11.10 2.01
CA MET A 96 21.71 11.73 0.77
C MET A 96 20.97 13.02 0.40
N PHE A 97 19.71 13.19 0.83
CA PHE A 97 18.82 14.25 0.31
C PHE A 97 18.08 15.02 1.41
N PRO A 98 18.73 15.83 2.26
CA PRO A 98 18.12 16.41 3.46
C PRO A 98 16.82 17.18 3.16
N VAL A 99 15.83 17.04 4.05
CA VAL A 99 14.52 17.72 3.97
C VAL A 99 14.27 18.42 5.31
N ASN A 100 13.61 19.57 5.29
CA ASN A 100 13.18 20.26 6.52
C ASN A 100 11.95 19.55 7.10
N GLU A 101 12.08 18.92 8.28
CA GLU A 101 11.03 18.04 8.81
C GLU A 101 10.50 18.46 10.19
N ALA A 102 9.17 18.43 10.30
CA ALA A 102 8.49 18.23 11.57
C ALA A 102 8.20 16.73 11.77
N PRO A 103 8.51 16.14 12.93
CA PRO A 103 8.31 14.72 13.18
C PRO A 103 6.83 14.34 13.07
N THR A 104 6.57 13.17 12.47
CA THR A 104 5.23 12.57 12.44
C THR A 104 5.17 11.46 13.49
N HIS A 105 4.17 11.52 14.38
CA HIS A 105 4.09 10.59 15.53
C HIS A 105 3.01 9.52 15.39
N ARG A 106 2.23 9.51 14.29
CA ARG A 106 1.16 8.53 14.05
C ARG A 106 1.18 8.05 12.61
N ASN A 107 1.45 6.77 12.47
CA ASN A 107 1.71 6.13 11.19
C ASN A 107 0.74 4.96 11.00
N SER A 108 0.41 4.64 9.76
CA SER A 108 -0.38 3.48 9.40
C SER A 108 -0.07 3.02 7.99
N ASN A 109 -0.36 1.75 7.71
CA ASN A 109 -0.31 1.24 6.35
C ASN A 109 -1.47 0.25 6.19
N ILE A 110 -2.29 0.47 5.18
CA ILE A 110 -3.37 -0.46 4.83
C ILE A 110 -2.97 -1.17 3.55
N THR A 111 -3.01 -2.50 3.56
CA THR A 111 -2.65 -3.34 2.42
C THR A 111 -3.78 -4.28 2.06
N ILE A 112 -4.17 -4.27 0.79
CA ILE A 112 -5.08 -5.23 0.19
C ILE A 112 -4.29 -6.13 -0.76
N ILE A 113 -4.41 -7.43 -0.59
CA ILE A 113 -3.81 -8.47 -1.44
C ILE A 113 -4.95 -9.20 -2.15
N ALA A 114 -4.90 -9.24 -3.47
CA ALA A 114 -5.86 -9.94 -4.31
C ALA A 114 -5.15 -11.02 -5.13
N THR A 115 -5.79 -12.17 -5.32
CA THR A 115 -5.27 -13.19 -6.23
C THR A 115 -6.39 -13.97 -6.90
N ASP A 116 -6.10 -14.49 -8.10
CA ASP A 116 -6.95 -15.46 -8.78
C ASP A 116 -6.61 -16.90 -8.44
N ALA A 117 -5.70 -17.13 -7.49
CA ALA A 117 -5.29 -18.47 -7.12
C ALA A 117 -6.30 -19.16 -6.17
N PRO A 118 -6.43 -20.50 -6.26
CA PRO A 118 -7.26 -21.30 -5.37
C PRO A 118 -6.65 -21.38 -3.96
N LEU A 119 -6.81 -20.32 -3.16
CA LEU A 119 -6.29 -20.24 -1.79
C LEU A 119 -7.40 -20.34 -0.77
N THR A 120 -7.16 -21.16 0.26
CA THR A 120 -8.02 -21.29 1.42
C THR A 120 -7.85 -20.11 2.38
N CYS A 121 -8.80 -19.91 3.30
CA CYS A 121 -8.72 -18.85 4.32
C CYS A 121 -7.41 -18.92 5.16
N PRO A 122 -6.95 -20.08 5.65
CA PRO A 122 -5.65 -20.17 6.33
C PRO A 122 -4.45 -19.76 5.47
N GLN A 123 -4.46 -20.06 4.17
CA GLN A 123 -3.39 -19.67 3.25
C GLN A 123 -3.40 -18.16 2.99
N LEU A 124 -4.58 -17.57 2.79
CA LEU A 124 -4.74 -16.12 2.68
C LEU A 124 -4.26 -15.41 3.95
N LYS A 125 -4.56 -15.95 5.14
CA LYS A 125 -4.00 -15.45 6.42
C LYS A 125 -2.47 -15.55 6.49
N ARG A 126 -1.85 -16.54 5.83
CA ARG A 126 -0.38 -16.62 5.72
C ARG A 126 0.15 -15.52 4.80
N LEU A 127 -0.51 -15.25 3.68
CA LEU A 127 -0.13 -14.17 2.76
C LEU A 127 -0.30 -12.79 3.38
N ALA A 128 -1.38 -12.55 4.13
CA ALA A 128 -1.63 -11.29 4.82
C ALA A 128 -0.52 -10.92 5.84
N LYS A 129 0.30 -11.87 6.27
CA LYS A 129 1.46 -11.61 7.16
C LYS A 129 2.73 -11.20 6.42
N ARG A 130 2.73 -11.12 5.10
CA ARG A 130 3.93 -10.90 4.27
C ARG A 130 4.20 -9.44 3.89
N PRO A 131 3.23 -8.52 3.79
CA PRO A 131 3.54 -7.13 3.43
C PRO A 131 4.63 -6.48 4.27
N PRO A 132 4.69 -6.67 5.61
CA PRO A 132 5.79 -6.10 6.41
C PRO A 132 7.19 -6.53 5.96
N LEU A 133 7.35 -7.73 5.38
CA LEU A 133 8.64 -8.22 4.86
C LEU A 133 9.08 -7.50 3.58
N GLY A 134 8.11 -7.05 2.76
CA GLY A 134 8.40 -6.18 1.61
C GLY A 134 8.72 -4.77 2.06
N LEU A 135 7.92 -4.23 2.97
CA LEU A 135 8.09 -2.87 3.49
C LEU A 135 9.38 -2.70 4.28
N SER A 136 9.89 -3.74 4.95
CA SER A 136 11.19 -3.68 5.64
C SER A 136 12.35 -3.44 4.69
N ARG A 137 12.25 -3.86 3.41
CA ARG A 137 13.23 -3.55 2.37
C ARG A 137 13.23 -2.08 1.95
N VAL A 138 12.14 -1.37 2.24
CA VAL A 138 12.01 0.09 2.07
C VAL A 138 12.40 0.84 3.36
N GLY A 139 12.63 0.13 4.46
CA GLY A 139 13.00 0.71 5.75
C GLY A 139 11.96 0.57 6.87
N ASN A 140 10.79 -0.01 6.60
CA ASN A 140 9.76 -0.12 7.64
C ASN A 140 10.20 -1.07 8.77
N ILE A 141 10.33 -0.54 9.98
CA ILE A 141 10.59 -1.35 11.19
C ILE A 141 9.35 -1.55 12.06
N CYS A 142 8.17 -1.11 11.60
CA CYS A 142 6.91 -1.21 12.34
C CYS A 142 7.01 -0.56 13.74
N ARG A 143 7.49 0.69 13.79
CA ARG A 143 7.62 1.47 15.03
C ARG A 143 6.30 1.48 15.82
N TRP A 144 6.37 1.67 17.13
CA TRP A 144 5.24 1.55 18.05
C TRP A 144 3.96 2.29 17.61
N GLY A 145 4.10 3.48 17.01
CA GLY A 145 2.97 4.28 16.50
C GLY A 145 2.45 3.88 15.11
N CYS A 146 2.93 2.79 14.51
CA CYS A 146 2.58 2.34 13.16
C CYS A 146 1.53 1.22 13.19
N GLY A 147 0.31 1.53 12.75
CA GLY A 147 -0.74 0.52 12.56
C GLY A 147 -0.67 -0.10 11.17
N ASN A 148 -0.17 -1.33 11.04
CA ASN A 148 -0.27 -2.09 9.80
C ASN A 148 -1.52 -2.96 9.81
N ILE A 149 -2.35 -2.86 8.76
CA ILE A 149 -3.58 -3.63 8.59
C ILE A 149 -3.56 -4.27 7.20
N GLU A 150 -3.58 -5.60 7.17
CA GLU A 150 -3.54 -6.37 5.94
C GLU A 150 -4.80 -7.20 5.74
N MET A 151 -5.29 -7.20 4.51
CA MET A 151 -6.37 -8.07 4.06
C MET A 151 -5.96 -8.81 2.80
N ALA A 152 -6.20 -10.11 2.75
CA ALA A 152 -5.97 -10.92 1.57
C ALA A 152 -7.26 -11.63 1.15
N PHE A 153 -7.59 -11.60 -0.13
CA PHE A 153 -8.71 -12.34 -0.70
C PHE A 153 -8.33 -13.03 -2.01
N SER A 154 -9.10 -14.06 -2.34
CA SER A 154 -9.05 -14.72 -3.64
C SER A 154 -10.41 -14.59 -4.33
N ASN A 155 -10.40 -14.33 -5.64
CA ASN A 155 -11.61 -14.39 -6.46
C ASN A 155 -11.77 -15.76 -7.16
N TYR A 156 -11.01 -16.78 -6.76
CA TYR A 156 -11.18 -18.13 -7.27
C TYR A 156 -12.58 -18.68 -6.91
N PRO A 157 -13.27 -19.40 -7.81
CA PRO A 157 -14.67 -19.82 -7.66
C PRO A 157 -14.96 -20.86 -6.55
N TRP A 158 -14.04 -21.08 -5.59
CA TRP A 158 -14.24 -21.99 -4.45
C TRP A 158 -15.37 -21.58 -3.50
N ILE A 159 -15.92 -20.37 -3.66
CA ILE A 159 -16.97 -19.83 -2.79
C ILE A 159 -18.39 -20.32 -3.18
N HIS A 160 -18.51 -21.33 -4.06
CA HIS A 160 -19.79 -22.01 -4.29
C HIS A 160 -20.08 -23.04 -3.18
N PRO A 161 -21.30 -23.11 -2.61
CA PRO A 161 -21.64 -24.05 -1.52
C PRO A 161 -21.39 -25.53 -1.82
N GLN A 162 -21.30 -25.90 -3.10
CA GLN A 162 -21.08 -27.27 -3.58
C GLN A 162 -19.61 -27.52 -3.99
N ALA A 163 -18.74 -26.51 -3.93
CA ALA A 163 -17.34 -26.66 -4.31
C ALA A 163 -16.61 -27.55 -3.30
N LYS A 164 -15.86 -28.53 -3.80
CA LYS A 164 -14.90 -29.33 -3.02
C LYS A 164 -13.50 -28.83 -3.36
N PRO A 165 -13.00 -27.78 -2.68
CA PRO A 165 -11.72 -27.18 -3.02
C PRO A 165 -10.58 -28.18 -2.81
N LEU A 166 -9.68 -28.30 -3.77
CA LEU A 166 -8.45 -29.07 -3.62
C LEU A 166 -7.51 -28.27 -2.71
N ILE A 167 -7.36 -28.67 -1.45
CA ILE A 167 -6.43 -28.02 -0.52
C ILE A 167 -5.00 -28.38 -0.92
N ILE A 168 -4.29 -27.44 -1.55
CA ILE A 168 -2.89 -27.59 -1.90
C ILE A 168 -2.04 -26.93 -0.82
N ASP A 169 -1.52 -27.70 0.14
CA ASP A 169 -0.65 -27.18 1.19
C ASP A 169 0.75 -27.77 1.08
N ASN A 170 1.53 -27.22 0.16
CA ASN A 170 2.95 -27.53 0.01
C ASN A 170 3.76 -26.27 -0.31
N ALA A 171 5.07 -26.35 -0.07
CA ALA A 171 6.00 -25.24 -0.28
C ALA A 171 6.12 -24.83 -1.76
N GLU A 172 6.19 -25.80 -2.67
CA GLU A 172 6.31 -25.54 -4.11
C GLU A 172 5.16 -24.69 -4.67
N PHE A 173 3.97 -24.86 -4.13
CA PHE A 173 2.80 -24.07 -4.49
C PHE A 173 2.78 -22.71 -3.80
N LEU A 174 3.02 -22.64 -2.49
CA LEU A 174 2.79 -21.44 -1.66
C LEU A 174 3.96 -20.47 -1.61
N ASP A 175 5.21 -20.95 -1.65
CA ASP A 175 6.39 -20.08 -1.55
C ASP A 175 6.46 -19.03 -2.66
N PRO A 176 6.10 -19.35 -3.93
CA PRO A 176 5.98 -18.33 -4.98
C PRO A 176 5.00 -17.19 -4.64
N PHE A 177 3.87 -17.47 -3.97
CA PHE A 177 2.95 -16.42 -3.50
C PHE A 177 3.54 -15.61 -2.35
N ILE A 178 4.24 -16.26 -1.43
CA ILE A 178 4.90 -15.58 -0.31
C ILE A 178 5.95 -14.60 -0.83
N MET A 179 6.77 -15.02 -1.79
CA MET A 179 7.76 -14.16 -2.46
C MET A 179 7.05 -13.02 -3.20
N ALA A 180 6.02 -13.34 -3.98
CA ALA A 180 5.28 -12.34 -4.75
C ALA A 180 4.65 -11.25 -3.89
N VAL A 181 4.05 -11.59 -2.73
CA VAL A 181 3.52 -10.58 -1.81
C VAL A 181 4.63 -9.67 -1.29
N SER A 182 5.77 -10.23 -0.89
CA SER A 182 6.91 -9.42 -0.42
C SER A 182 7.40 -8.46 -1.50
N ASP A 183 7.60 -8.96 -2.72
CA ASP A 183 8.13 -8.16 -3.83
C ASP A 183 7.13 -7.11 -4.33
N ALA A 184 5.85 -7.47 -4.42
CA ALA A 184 4.80 -6.54 -4.82
C ALA A 184 4.54 -5.47 -3.74
N SER A 185 4.72 -5.81 -2.47
CA SER A 185 4.61 -4.86 -1.35
C SER A 185 5.73 -3.82 -1.35
N GLU A 186 6.97 -4.25 -1.60
CA GLU A 186 8.11 -3.35 -1.78
C GLU A 186 7.86 -2.38 -2.95
N GLU A 187 7.46 -2.91 -4.11
CA GLU A 187 7.24 -2.11 -5.31
C GLU A 187 6.02 -1.18 -5.18
N ALA A 188 4.89 -1.64 -4.64
CA ALA A 188 3.71 -0.81 -4.43
C ALA A 188 4.03 0.38 -3.51
N CYS A 189 4.82 0.17 -2.46
CA CYS A 189 5.27 1.27 -1.59
C CYS A 189 6.16 2.26 -2.35
N LEU A 190 7.08 1.78 -3.20
CA LEU A 190 7.93 2.65 -4.00
C LEU A 190 7.14 3.42 -5.06
N ASN A 191 6.14 2.79 -5.70
CA ASN A 191 5.25 3.46 -6.65
C ASN A 191 4.44 4.56 -5.94
N SER A 192 3.92 4.30 -4.74
CA SER A 192 3.25 5.31 -3.91
C SER A 192 4.12 6.54 -3.67
N LEU A 193 5.39 6.34 -3.31
CA LEU A 193 6.36 7.42 -3.10
C LEU A 193 6.73 8.15 -4.40
N PHE A 194 6.97 7.42 -5.48
CA PHE A 194 7.50 7.98 -6.74
C PHE A 194 6.44 8.74 -7.53
N GLN A 195 5.18 8.31 -7.44
CA GLN A 195 4.04 8.92 -8.13
C GLN A 195 3.38 10.04 -7.33
N ALA A 196 3.69 10.18 -6.04
CA ALA A 196 3.23 11.31 -5.25
C ALA A 196 3.85 12.62 -5.72
N GLU A 197 3.07 13.71 -5.62
CA GLU A 197 3.50 15.07 -5.98
C GLU A 197 3.60 15.95 -4.73
N THR A 198 4.44 16.98 -4.74
CA THR A 198 4.51 17.91 -3.60
C THR A 198 3.13 18.52 -3.33
N MET A 199 2.73 18.55 -2.06
CA MET A 199 1.43 19.06 -1.65
C MET A 199 1.56 20.04 -0.49
N VAL A 200 0.79 21.13 -0.57
CA VAL A 200 0.54 22.03 0.56
C VAL A 200 -0.74 21.57 1.25
N GLY A 201 -0.62 21.15 2.49
CA GLY A 201 -1.72 20.67 3.33
C GLY A 201 -2.28 21.76 4.24
N VAL A 202 -2.97 21.29 5.28
CA VAL A 202 -3.56 22.15 6.33
C VAL A 202 -2.46 22.96 7.02
N ASP A 203 -2.78 24.20 7.42
CA ASP A 203 -1.87 25.14 8.08
C ASP A 203 -0.58 25.43 7.28
N ASN A 204 -0.66 25.40 5.95
CA ASN A 204 0.47 25.60 5.03
C ASN A 204 1.62 24.59 5.21
N GLN A 205 1.35 23.42 5.80
CA GLN A 205 2.36 22.38 5.92
C GLN A 205 2.67 21.78 4.55
N VAL A 206 3.91 21.89 4.11
CA VAL A 206 4.36 21.34 2.83
C VAL A 206 4.90 19.93 3.04
N ARG A 207 4.51 19.01 2.16
CA ARG A 207 5.12 17.67 2.06
C ARG A 207 5.67 17.50 0.65
N GLU A 208 6.98 17.34 0.59
CA GLU A 208 7.73 17.30 -0.67
C GLU A 208 7.64 15.93 -1.32
N LYS A 209 7.62 15.92 -2.65
CA LYS A 209 7.87 14.74 -3.47
C LYS A 209 9.28 14.23 -3.22
N ILE A 210 9.44 12.91 -3.19
CA ILE A 210 10.76 12.27 -3.13
C ILE A 210 11.58 12.63 -4.39
N PRO A 211 12.90 12.90 -4.30
CA PRO A 211 13.69 13.32 -5.46
C PRO A 211 14.00 12.16 -6.42
N VAL A 212 12.98 11.72 -7.17
CA VAL A 212 13.01 10.54 -8.06
C VAL A 212 14.16 10.63 -9.06
N GLU A 213 14.33 11.78 -9.72
CA GLU A 213 15.37 11.95 -10.75
C GLU A 213 16.79 11.77 -10.17
N GLN A 214 17.03 12.27 -8.96
CA GLN A 214 18.32 12.17 -8.28
C GLN A 214 18.57 10.73 -7.84
N ILE A 215 17.54 10.04 -7.32
CA ILE A 215 17.59 8.62 -6.97
C ILE A 215 17.91 7.78 -8.21
N ILE A 216 17.20 7.98 -9.31
CA ILE A 216 17.43 7.23 -10.56
C ILE A 216 18.83 7.49 -11.10
N THR A 217 19.28 8.75 -11.12
CA THR A 217 20.63 9.11 -11.55
C THR A 217 21.70 8.40 -10.70
N TYR A 218 21.53 8.40 -9.39
CA TYR A 218 22.42 7.69 -8.47
C TYR A 218 22.45 6.18 -8.74
N LEU A 219 21.28 5.56 -8.93
CA LEU A 219 21.17 4.13 -9.21
C LEU A 219 21.77 3.74 -10.58
N LYS A 220 21.68 4.62 -11.59
CA LYS A 220 22.35 4.44 -12.90
C LYS A 220 23.86 4.43 -12.71
N ASN A 221 24.39 5.45 -12.04
CA ASN A 221 25.84 5.60 -11.82
C ASN A 221 26.43 4.47 -10.96
N SER A 222 25.61 3.86 -10.11
CA SER A 222 26.01 2.76 -9.22
C SER A 222 25.83 1.36 -9.85
N ASN A 223 25.47 1.25 -11.13
CA ASN A 223 25.16 -0.03 -11.82
C ASN A 223 24.09 -0.87 -11.10
N ARG A 224 23.09 -0.21 -10.50
CA ARG A 224 21.99 -0.85 -9.76
C ARG A 224 20.66 -0.86 -10.52
N LEU A 225 20.62 -0.21 -11.68
CA LEU A 225 19.51 -0.34 -12.64
C LEU A 225 19.86 -1.43 -13.65
N ARG A 226 18.89 -2.29 -13.93
CA ARG A 226 18.95 -3.29 -15.00
C ARG A 226 18.40 -2.68 -16.29
#